data_AF-A0A800IRX7-F1
#
_entry.id   AF-A0A800IRX7-F1
#
_cell.length_a   1.000
_cell.length_b   1.000
_cell.length_c   1.000
_cell.angle_alpha   90.00
_cell.angle_beta   90.00
_cell.angle_gamma   90.00
#
_symmetry.space_group_name_H-M   'P 1'
#
loop_
_entity.id
_entity.type
_entity.pdbx_description
1 polymer ?
#
loop_
_entity_poly.entity_id
_entity_poly.type
_entity_poly.pdbx_seq_one_letter_code
_entity_poly.pdbx_strand_id
1 'polypeptide(L)'
;MIQFERIDAVGKITLNRPEKYNSFVREMALALQDTLVKCESDDSIRCILITGAGKAFCAGQDLKEATDPKGPEIEKIVREH
;
A
#
# COMPACT_ATOMS: atom_id res chain seq x y z
N MET A 1 -2.32 -7.06 -3.74
CA MET A 1 -2.95 -5.74 -3.52
C MET A 1 -2.03 -4.57 -3.86
N ILE A 2 -0.72 -4.79 -3.96
CA ILE A 2 0.25 -3.84 -4.53
C ILE A 2 0.76 -4.39 -5.85
N GLN A 3 0.91 -3.54 -6.86
CA GLN A 3 1.61 -3.86 -8.11
C GLN A 3 2.83 -2.96 -8.24
N PHE A 4 3.91 -3.50 -8.79
CA PHE A 4 5.16 -2.77 -9.02
C PHE A 4 5.57 -2.87 -10.49
N GLU A 5 6.02 -1.74 -11.04
CA GLU A 5 6.57 -1.62 -12.38
C GLU A 5 7.76 -0.66 -12.30
N ARG A 6 8.86 -0.99 -12.98
CA ARG A 6 9.99 -0.07 -13.15
C ARG A 6 9.88 0.62 -14.50
N ILE A 7 9.90 1.95 -14.48
CA ILE A 7 9.90 2.81 -15.67
C ILE A 7 11.19 3.63 -15.61
N ASP A 8 12.20 3.24 -16.38
CA ASP A 8 13.55 3.80 -16.32
C ASP A 8 14.13 3.78 -14.89
N ALA A 9 14.26 4.95 -14.26
CA ALA A 9 14.73 5.11 -12.88
C ALA A 9 13.57 5.34 -11.88
N VAL A 10 12.32 5.15 -12.30
CA VAL A 10 11.12 5.35 -11.47
C VAL A 10 10.52 4.00 -11.08
N GLY A 11 10.40 3.76 -9.77
CA GLY A 11 9.60 2.65 -9.23
C GLY A 11 8.14 3.07 -9.14
N LYS A 12 7.29 2.55 -10.03
CA LYS A 12 5.85 2.81 -10.02
C LYS A 12 5.13 1.75 -9.21
N ILE A 13 4.49 2.19 -8.13
CA ILE A 13 3.68 1.38 -7.22
C ILE A 13 2.21 1.71 -7.45
N THR A 14 1.41 0.70 -7.78
CA THR A 14 -0.05 0.83 -7.92
C THR A 14 -0.76 0.15 -6.75
N LEU A 15 -1.53 0.93 -5.99
CA LEU A 15 -2.50 0.42 -5.02
C LEU A 15 -3.63 -0.25 -5.82
N ASN A 16 -3.79 -1.56 -5.69
CA ASN A 16 -4.63 -2.37 -6.58
C ASN A 16 -5.67 -3.18 -5.79
N ARG A 17 -6.63 -2.45 -5.21
CA ARG A 17 -7.86 -2.96 -4.60
C ARG A 17 -9.05 -2.04 -4.97
N PRO A 18 -9.28 -1.80 -6.28
CA PRO A 18 -10.15 -0.73 -6.77
C PRO A 18 -11.62 -0.89 -6.37
N GLU A 19 -12.10 -2.11 -6.16
CA GLU A 19 -13.44 -2.44 -5.68
C GLU A 19 -13.71 -2.01 -4.23
N LYS A 20 -12.64 -1.62 -3.51
CA LYS A 20 -12.68 -1.04 -2.17
C LYS A 20 -12.03 0.34 -2.13
N TYR A 21 -11.98 1.03 -3.27
CA TYR A 21 -11.35 2.36 -3.39
C TYR A 21 -9.91 2.39 -2.83
N ASN A 22 -9.20 1.27 -2.97
CA ASN A 22 -7.84 1.06 -2.48
C ASN A 22 -7.67 1.32 -0.96
N SER A 23 -8.72 1.14 -0.16
CA SER A 23 -8.62 1.21 1.30
C SER A 23 -7.60 0.19 1.84
N PHE A 24 -6.77 0.63 2.77
CA PHE A 24 -5.71 -0.18 3.36
C PHE A 24 -6.28 -1.27 4.28
N VAL A 25 -5.80 -2.48 4.05
CA VAL A 25 -5.82 -3.58 5.01
C VAL A 25 -4.38 -3.86 5.45
N ARG A 26 -4.18 -4.53 6.58
CA ARG A 26 -2.86 -4.90 7.11
C ARG A 26 -1.96 -5.55 6.06
N GLU A 27 -2.50 -6.53 5.32
CA GLU A 27 -1.75 -7.23 4.26
C GLU A 27 -1.22 -6.25 3.20
N MET A 28 -2.03 -5.26 2.82
CA MET A 28 -1.66 -4.26 1.81
C MET A 28 -0.63 -3.27 2.34
N ALA A 29 -0.70 -2.90 3.63
CA ALA A 29 0.30 -2.05 4.28
C ALA A 29 1.67 -2.72 4.31
N LEU A 30 1.74 -3.99 4.75
CA LEU A 30 2.97 -4.78 4.75
C LEU A 30 3.55 -4.96 3.34
N ALA A 31 2.69 -5.27 2.35
CA ALA A 31 3.14 -5.40 0.97
C ALA A 31 3.69 -4.08 0.38
N LEU A 32 3.14 -2.93 0.80
CA LEU A 32 3.68 -1.63 0.39
C LEU A 32 5.04 -1.38 1.03
N GLN A 33 5.19 -1.60 2.34
CA GLN A 33 6.49 -1.48 3.03
C GLN A 33 7.56 -2.37 2.39
N ASP A 34 7.26 -3.64 2.14
CA ASP A 34 8.19 -4.57 1.48
C ASP A 34 8.62 -4.07 0.09
N THR A 35 7.69 -3.45 -0.66
CA THR A 35 7.99 -2.88 -1.97
C THR A 35 8.86 -1.63 -1.85
N LEU A 36 8.60 -0.77 -0.86
CA LEU A 36 9.41 0.42 -0.59
C LEU A 36 10.82 0.06 -0.14
N VAL A 37 10.99 -0.95 0.72
CA VAL A 37 12.32 -1.46 1.13
C VAL A 37 13.09 -1.99 -0.07
N LYS A 38 12.44 -2.73 -0.98
CA LYS A 38 13.07 -3.18 -2.23
C LYS A 38 13.53 -2.01 -3.09
N CYS A 39 12.69 -0.98 -3.25
CA CYS A 39 13.05 0.24 -3.98
C CYS A 39 14.21 0.99 -3.33
N GLU A 40 14.23 1.10 -1.99
CA GLU A 40 15.33 1.73 -1.24
C GLU A 40 16.65 1.01 -1.46
N SER A 41 16.63 -0.32 -1.50
CA SER A 41 17.83 -1.15 -1.70
C SER A 41 18.34 -1.21 -3.15
N ASP A 42 17.59 -0.67 -4.11
CA ASP A 42 17.94 -0.69 -5.54
C ASP A 42 18.44 0.68 -5.99
N ASP A 43 19.77 0.83 -6.09
CA ASP A 43 20.43 2.07 -6.52
C ASP A 43 20.01 2.56 -7.92
N SER A 44 19.37 1.71 -8.72
CA SER A 44 18.86 2.09 -10.03
C SER A 44 17.49 2.78 -9.98
N ILE A 45 16.79 2.73 -8.84
CA ILE A 45 15.58 3.49 -8.56
C ILE A 45 15.95 4.84 -7.93
N ARG A 46 15.46 5.92 -8.53
CA ARG A 46 15.77 7.32 -8.16
C ARG A 46 14.54 8.11 -7.76
N CYS A 47 13.35 7.58 -8.03
CA CYS A 47 12.06 8.19 -7.72
C CYS A 47 11.01 7.09 -7.53
N ILE A 48 10.03 7.32 -6.66
CA ILE A 48 8.89 6.43 -6.47
C ILE A 48 7.62 7.18 -6.87
N LEU A 49 6.84 6.60 -7.79
CA LEU A 49 5.51 7.06 -8.15
C LEU A 49 4.48 6.12 -7.50
N ILE A 50 3.66 6.65 -6.59
CA ILE A 50 2.56 5.89 -6.01
C ILE A 50 1.24 6.38 -6.62
N THR A 51 0.42 5.45 -7.12
CA THR A 51 -0.90 5.75 -7.68
C THR A 51 -1.91 4.67 -7.32
N GLY A 52 -3.20 4.93 -7.53
CA GLY A 52 -4.28 3.97 -7.30
C GLY A 52 -4.87 3.43 -8.60
N ALA A 53 -5.20 2.15 -8.62
CA ALA A 53 -6.00 1.56 -9.68
C ALA A 53 -7.46 2.03 -9.58
N GLY A 54 -8.14 2.17 -10.72
CA GLY A 54 -9.57 2.46 -10.77
C GLY A 54 -9.92 3.92 -10.45
N LYS A 55 -10.97 4.13 -9.67
CA LYS A 55 -11.65 5.44 -9.54
C LYS A 55 -11.09 6.36 -8.46
N ALA A 56 -10.24 5.87 -7.57
CA ALA A 56 -9.72 6.62 -6.43
C ALA A 56 -8.26 6.28 -6.18
N PHE A 57 -7.53 7.21 -5.57
CA PHE A 57 -6.18 6.94 -5.06
C PHE A 57 -6.23 5.93 -3.91
N CYS A 58 -6.80 6.35 -2.78
CA CYS A 58 -6.99 5.54 -1.56
C CYS A 58 -8.06 6.21 -0.69
N ALA A 59 -9.00 5.43 -0.15
CA ALA A 59 -10.03 5.93 0.77
C ALA A 59 -9.62 5.88 2.26
N GLY A 60 -8.34 5.60 2.56
CA GLY A 60 -7.81 5.49 3.92
C GLY A 60 -7.86 4.06 4.48
N GLN A 61 -7.96 3.92 5.80
CA GLN A 61 -8.07 2.62 6.46
C GLN A 61 -9.38 1.91 6.07
N ASP A 62 -9.33 0.60 5.80
CA ASP A 62 -10.53 -0.20 5.62
C ASP A 62 -11.29 -0.29 6.95
N LEU A 63 -12.48 0.32 6.99
CA LEU A 63 -13.31 0.35 8.20
C LEU A 63 -13.77 -1.03 8.64
N LYS A 64 -13.96 -1.98 7.72
CA LYS A 64 -14.38 -3.34 8.11
C LYS A 64 -13.27 -4.07 8.86
N GLU A 65 -12.02 -3.89 8.42
CA GLU A 65 -10.87 -4.40 9.16
C GLU A 65 -10.69 -3.66 10.50
N ALA A 66 -10.79 -2.33 10.48
CA ALA A 66 -10.58 -1.48 11.65
C ALA A 66 -11.60 -1.71 12.78
N THR A 67 -12.82 -2.15 12.44
CA THR A 67 -13.88 -2.42 13.41
C THR A 67 -14.14 -3.92 13.62
N ASP A 68 -13.30 -4.82 13.10
CA ASP A 68 -13.46 -6.25 13.34
C ASP A 68 -13.18 -6.56 14.82
N PRO A 69 -14.17 -7.06 15.60
CA PRO A 69 -13.96 -7.39 17.01
C PRO A 69 -12.91 -8.49 17.23
N LYS A 70 -12.57 -9.24 16.19
CA LYS A 70 -11.54 -10.29 16.19
C LYS A 70 -10.22 -9.82 15.57
N GLY A 71 -10.19 -8.60 15.05
CA GLY A 71 -9.02 -7.99 14.43
C GLY A 71 -8.10 -7.29 15.44
N PRO A 72 -6.91 -6.87 15.01
CA PRO A 72 -6.05 -6.02 15.82
C PRO A 72 -6.69 -4.63 16.03
N GLU A 73 -6.48 -4.03 17.19
CA GLU A 73 -6.93 -2.67 17.47
C GLU A 73 -6.30 -1.65 16.49
N ILE A 74 -7.04 -0.59 16.17
CA ILE A 74 -6.56 0.47 15.26
C ILE A 74 -5.21 1.05 15.71
N GLU A 75 -5.00 1.25 17.01
CA GLU A 75 -3.73 1.76 17.53
C GLU A 75 -2.56 0.81 17.19
N LYS A 76 -2.78 -0.50 17.30
CA LYS A 76 -1.80 -1.50 16.91
C LYS A 76 -1.54 -1.47 15.40
N ILE A 77 -2.59 -1.32 14.59
CA ILE A 77 -2.45 -1.18 13.13
C ILE A 77 -1.61 0.06 12.78
N VAL A 78 -1.81 1.20 13.46
CA VAL A 78 -1.07 2.44 13.16
C VAL A 78 0.39 2.39 13.66
N ARG A 79 0.68 1.66 14.74
CA ARG A 79 2.05 1.58 15.29
C ARG A 79 2.92 0.54 14.60
N GLU A 80 2.31 -0.52 14.06
CA GLU A 80 3.04 -1.62 13.41
C GLU A 80 3.23 -1.42 11.90
N HIS A 81 2.66 -0.35 11.32
CA HIS A 81 2.77 -0.05 9.89
C HIS A 81 3.17 1.38 9.59
#